data_AF-A0A0Q8PBG6-F1
#
_entry.id   AF-A0A0Q8PBG6-F1
#
_cell.length_a   1.000
_cell.length_b   1.000
_cell.length_c   1.000
_cell.angle_alpha   90.00
_cell.angle_beta   90.00
_cell.angle_gamma   90.00
#
_symmetry.space_group_name_H-M   'P 1'
#
loop_
_entity.id
_entity.type
_entity.pdbx_description
1 polymer ?
#
loop_
_entity_poly.entity_id
_entity_poly.type
_entity_poly.pdbx_seq_one_letter_code
_entity_poly.pdbx_strand_id
1 'polypeptide(L)'
;MKTSRLSAMVAPVCLLLLTACSETSHQPVIVIAGADPARGREAIVRYGCVACHAIPGIGNPGSNVGPPLRQFARRAYVGGVVPNMPTDLVAWLIDPPAIDPRTAMPNMGVTQADARDIAAYLYTLQ
;
A
#
# COMPACT_ATOMS: atom_id res chain seq x y z
N MET A 1 -15.43 18.38 71.11
CA MET A 1 -15.78 18.53 69.68
C MET A 1 -15.12 19.79 69.13
N LYS A 2 -13.96 19.66 68.48
CA LYS A 2 -13.35 20.67 67.58
C LYS A 2 -12.23 19.98 66.79
N THR A 3 -12.21 20.25 65.50
CA THR A 3 -11.70 19.42 64.42
C THR A 3 -10.20 19.58 64.18
N SER A 4 -9.51 18.46 63.94
CA SER A 4 -8.13 18.39 63.47
C SER A 4 -8.04 18.86 62.01
N ARG A 5 -7.12 19.77 61.71
CA ARG A 5 -6.68 20.06 60.34
C ARG A 5 -5.27 19.48 60.16
N LEU A 6 -5.19 18.34 59.49
CA LEU A 6 -3.96 17.88 58.84
C LEU A 6 -4.25 17.77 57.34
N SER A 7 -3.88 18.80 56.57
CA SER A 7 -3.68 18.66 55.14
C SER A 7 -2.25 18.21 54.91
N ALA A 8 -2.04 16.90 54.82
CA ALA A 8 -0.80 16.34 54.30
C ALA A 8 -0.82 16.45 52.78
N MET A 9 0.13 17.21 52.23
CA MET A 9 0.53 17.15 50.82
C MET A 9 0.89 15.70 50.47
N VAL A 10 0.15 15.09 49.54
CA VAL A 10 0.59 13.84 48.90
C VAL A 10 0.93 14.18 47.45
N ALA A 11 2.19 13.91 47.12
CA ALA A 11 2.92 14.30 45.92
C ALA A 11 2.35 13.70 44.61
N PRO A 12 2.58 14.34 43.44
CA PRO A 12 2.08 13.88 42.16
C PRO A 12 2.97 12.76 41.60
N VAL A 13 2.82 11.54 42.12
CA VAL A 13 3.50 10.34 41.61
C VAL A 13 2.56 9.58 40.67
N CYS A 14 2.24 10.16 39.52
CA CYS A 14 1.48 9.46 38.46
C CYS A 14 1.81 9.90 37.03
N LEU A 15 2.81 10.77 36.82
CA LEU A 15 3.07 11.39 35.51
C LEU A 15 4.19 10.70 34.68
N LEU A 16 4.54 9.45 34.98
CA LEU A 16 5.70 8.77 34.36
C LEU A 16 5.36 7.50 33.55
N LEU A 17 4.10 7.25 33.19
CA LEU A 17 3.71 6.04 32.45
C LEU A 17 3.34 6.25 30.96
N LEU A 18 3.56 7.44 30.39
CA LEU A 18 3.15 7.73 29.00
C LEU A 18 4.27 7.64 27.95
N THR A 19 5.49 7.23 28.32
CA THR A 19 6.53 6.90 27.34
C THR A 19 6.38 5.45 26.85
N ALA A 20 5.21 5.11 26.33
CA ALA A 20 5.02 3.85 25.59
C ALA A 20 5.42 4.10 24.13
N CYS A 21 6.55 3.49 23.77
CA CYS A 21 7.20 3.38 22.47
C CYS A 21 6.40 3.86 21.25
N SER A 22 6.94 4.87 20.54
CA SER A 22 6.71 4.96 19.09
C SER A 22 7.35 3.73 18.45
N GLU A 23 6.57 2.66 18.29
CA GLU A 23 6.96 1.57 17.41
C GLU A 23 7.07 2.16 16.00
N THR A 24 8.31 2.40 15.56
CA THR A 24 8.59 2.65 14.15
C THR A 24 8.11 1.41 13.42
N SER A 25 6.94 1.49 12.81
CA SER A 25 6.31 0.39 12.10
C SER A 25 7.20 0.09 10.89
N HIS A 26 8.13 -0.84 11.04
CA HIS A 26 8.93 -1.34 9.94
C HIS A 26 7.99 -2.17 9.06
N GLN A 27 7.30 -1.50 8.14
CA GLN A 27 6.44 -2.15 7.17
C GLN A 27 7.33 -3.14 6.38
N PRO A 28 7.00 -4.43 6.37
CA PRO A 28 7.80 -5.41 5.66
C PRO A 28 7.85 -5.02 4.18
N VAL A 29 9.07 -4.91 3.65
CA VAL A 29 9.26 -4.71 2.20
C VAL A 29 8.90 -6.02 1.52
N ILE A 30 7.84 -6.01 0.71
CA ILE A 30 7.42 -7.17 -0.06
C ILE A 30 8.36 -7.32 -1.25
N VAL A 31 9.08 -8.44 -1.30
CA VAL A 31 10.02 -8.78 -2.38
C VAL A 31 9.48 -9.98 -3.17
N ILE A 32 9.37 -9.83 -4.48
CA ILE A 32 8.99 -10.92 -5.39
C ILE A 32 10.27 -11.49 -6.01
N ALA A 33 10.62 -12.73 -5.67
CA ALA A 33 11.86 -13.36 -6.14
C ALA A 33 11.97 -13.36 -7.67
N GLY A 34 13.11 -12.90 -8.21
CA GLY A 34 13.35 -12.83 -9.65
C GLY A 34 12.63 -11.70 -10.39
N ALA A 35 11.80 -10.91 -9.70
CA ALA A 35 11.20 -9.70 -10.26
C ALA A 35 12.14 -8.50 -10.10
N ASP A 36 12.05 -7.55 -11.03
CA ASP A 36 12.84 -6.33 -11.04
C ASP A 36 11.94 -5.09 -11.17
N PRO A 37 11.93 -4.19 -10.16
CA PRO A 37 11.10 -2.99 -10.22
C PRO A 37 11.50 -2.03 -11.34
N ALA A 38 12.76 -2.03 -11.82
CA ALA A 38 13.15 -1.19 -12.94
C ALA A 38 12.48 -1.65 -14.24
N ARG A 39 12.50 -2.95 -14.52
CA ARG A 39 11.72 -3.53 -15.63
C ARG A 39 10.23 -3.33 -15.45
N GLY A 40 9.74 -3.37 -14.20
CA GLY A 40 8.35 -3.06 -13.87
C GLY A 40 7.94 -1.66 -14.25
N ARG A 41 8.80 -0.67 -13.99
CA ARG A 41 8.61 0.72 -14.42
C ARG A 41 8.47 0.83 -15.93
N GLU A 42 9.33 0.15 -16.68
CA GLU A 42 9.28 0.14 -18.16
C GLU A 42 8.01 -0.53 -18.67
N ALA A 43 7.62 -1.66 -18.08
CA ALA A 43 6.39 -2.36 -18.42
C ALA A 43 5.14 -1.50 -18.14
N ILE A 44 5.10 -0.77 -17.02
CA ILE A 44 4.00 0.18 -16.71
C ILE A 44 3.82 1.22 -17.83
N VAL A 45 4.93 1.76 -18.35
CA VAL A 45 4.89 2.71 -19.48
C VAL A 45 4.39 2.00 -20.74
N ARG A 46 4.95 0.84 -21.06
CA ARG A 46 4.63 0.06 -22.26
C ARG A 46 3.15 -0.35 -22.33
N TYR A 47 2.60 -0.83 -21.22
CA TYR A 47 1.19 -1.22 -21.10
C TYR A 47 0.25 -0.03 -20.89
N GLY A 48 0.77 1.19 -20.76
CA GLY A 48 -0.05 2.40 -20.68
C GLY A 48 -0.87 2.50 -19.39
N CYS A 49 -0.40 1.96 -18.27
CA CYS A 49 -1.17 2.02 -17.00
C CYS A 49 -1.43 3.48 -16.55
N VAL A 50 -0.55 4.40 -16.97
CA VAL A 50 -0.71 5.84 -16.73
C VAL A 50 -1.91 6.44 -17.45
N ALA A 51 -2.57 5.77 -18.39
CA ALA A 51 -3.81 6.28 -18.99
C ALA A 51 -4.96 6.35 -17.97
N CYS A 52 -4.96 5.46 -16.98
CA CYS A 52 -6.02 5.34 -15.98
C CYS A 52 -5.57 5.75 -14.58
N HIS A 53 -4.28 5.59 -14.26
CA HIS A 53 -3.76 5.79 -12.92
C HIS A 53 -2.71 6.91 -12.87
N ALA A 54 -2.78 7.73 -11.82
CA ALA A 54 -1.64 8.57 -11.44
C ALA A 54 -0.60 7.73 -10.70
N ILE A 55 0.64 7.70 -11.19
CA ILE A 55 1.72 6.84 -10.67
C ILE A 55 2.93 7.70 -10.31
N PRO A 56 3.38 7.75 -9.04
CA PRO A 56 4.57 8.52 -8.64
C PRO A 56 5.82 8.09 -9.41
N GLY A 57 6.64 9.02 -9.92
CA GLY A 57 7.84 8.74 -10.75
C GLY A 57 7.56 8.20 -12.18
N ILE A 58 6.28 7.89 -12.41
CA ILE A 58 5.52 7.59 -13.61
C ILE A 58 5.15 8.76 -14.52
N GLY A 59 3.94 9.23 -14.21
CA GLY A 59 3.18 10.25 -14.87
C GLY A 59 1.85 10.39 -14.13
N ASN A 60 1.19 11.52 -14.36
CA ASN A 60 -0.14 11.77 -13.84
C ASN A 60 -1.01 12.19 -15.03
N PRO A 61 -1.91 11.32 -15.53
CA PRO A 61 -2.71 11.63 -16.71
C PRO A 61 -3.71 12.76 -16.51
N GLY A 62 -4.00 13.15 -15.26
CA GLY A 62 -5.17 13.97 -14.96
C GLY A 62 -6.50 13.24 -15.19
N SER A 63 -6.48 11.94 -15.52
CA SER A 63 -7.66 11.08 -15.59
C SER A 63 -7.98 10.50 -14.21
N ASN A 64 -9.26 10.30 -13.94
CA ASN A 64 -9.78 9.75 -12.68
C ASN A 64 -10.46 8.38 -12.88
N VAL A 65 -10.04 7.63 -13.91
CA VAL A 65 -10.62 6.32 -14.23
C VAL A 65 -10.23 5.30 -13.16
N GLY A 66 -8.94 5.19 -12.88
CA GLY A 66 -8.40 4.39 -11.79
C GLY A 66 -7.97 5.27 -10.61
N PRO A 67 -7.97 4.74 -9.38
CA PRO A 67 -7.43 5.47 -8.23
C PRO A 67 -5.93 5.73 -8.42
N PRO A 68 -5.36 6.81 -7.86
CA PRO A 68 -3.91 7.02 -7.88
C PRO A 68 -3.20 5.84 -7.22
N LEU A 69 -2.02 5.42 -7.69
CA LEU A 69 -1.27 4.26 -7.16
C LEU A 69 -0.20 4.64 -6.12
N ARG A 70 -0.21 5.88 -5.62
CA ARG A 70 0.59 6.25 -4.43
C ARG A 70 0.27 5.32 -3.26
N GLN A 71 1.28 5.06 -2.42
CA GLN A 71 1.15 4.23 -1.22
C GLN A 71 0.58 2.83 -1.47
N PHE A 72 0.78 2.29 -2.68
CA PHE A 72 0.22 1.00 -3.05
C PHE A 72 0.68 -0.13 -2.13
N ALA A 73 1.94 -0.11 -1.69
CA ALA A 73 2.50 -1.11 -0.79
C ALA A 73 1.75 -1.21 0.56
N ARG A 74 1.07 -0.14 0.97
CA ARG A 74 0.32 -0.07 2.24
C ARG A 74 -1.12 -0.53 2.13
N ARG A 75 -1.60 -0.85 0.92
CA ARG A 75 -2.98 -1.27 0.71
C ARG A 75 -3.20 -2.70 1.18
N ALA A 76 -4.33 -2.94 1.82
CA ALA A 76 -4.76 -4.28 2.20
C ALA A 76 -5.34 -5.08 1.02
N TYR A 77 -5.93 -4.39 0.03
CA TYR A 77 -6.63 -5.02 -1.09
C TYR A 77 -6.23 -4.45 -2.45
N VAL A 78 -6.26 -5.31 -3.47
CA VAL A 78 -6.17 -4.97 -4.89
C VAL A 78 -7.58 -4.94 -5.48
N GLY A 79 -7.92 -3.88 -6.22
CA GLY A 79 -9.26 -3.69 -6.78
C GLY A 79 -10.38 -3.56 -5.74
N GLY A 80 -10.06 -3.58 -4.44
CA GLY A 80 -11.04 -3.70 -3.36
C GLY A 80 -11.64 -5.09 -3.18
N VAL A 81 -11.12 -6.12 -3.86
CA VAL A 81 -11.74 -7.45 -3.94
C VAL A 81 -10.85 -8.62 -3.50
N VAL A 82 -9.53 -8.52 -3.70
CA VAL A 82 -8.57 -9.57 -3.29
C VAL A 82 -7.48 -9.00 -2.39
N PRO A 83 -6.89 -9.79 -1.48
CA PRO A 83 -5.77 -9.33 -0.64
C PRO A 83 -4.59 -8.82 -1.47
N ASN A 84 -3.85 -7.84 -0.96
CA ASN A 84 -2.65 -7.33 -1.60
C ASN A 84 -1.42 -8.22 -1.32
N MET A 85 -1.50 -9.47 -1.74
CA MET A 85 -0.39 -10.42 -1.71
C MET A 85 0.24 -10.56 -3.11
N PRO A 86 1.53 -10.92 -3.21
CA PRO A 86 2.22 -11.03 -4.50
C PRO A 86 1.49 -11.87 -5.54
N THR A 87 0.94 -13.02 -5.16
CA THR A 87 0.23 -13.92 -6.07
C THR A 87 -1.07 -13.32 -6.58
N ASP A 88 -1.82 -12.66 -5.70
CA ASP A 88 -3.12 -12.04 -6.03
C ASP A 88 -2.94 -10.80 -6.90
N LEU A 89 -1.96 -9.96 -6.58
CA LEU A 89 -1.62 -8.79 -7.39
C LEU A 89 -1.17 -9.19 -8.80
N VAL A 90 -0.32 -10.22 -8.89
CA VAL A 90 0.14 -10.73 -10.18
C VAL A 90 -1.01 -11.30 -11.00
N ALA A 91 -1.92 -12.07 -10.39
CA ALA A 91 -3.11 -12.57 -11.07
C ALA A 91 -4.03 -11.42 -11.54
N TRP A 92 -4.23 -10.41 -10.69
CA TRP A 92 -4.99 -9.20 -11.03
C TRP A 92 -4.40 -8.44 -12.20
N LEU A 93 -3.08 -8.30 -12.28
CA LEU A 93 -2.42 -7.59 -13.38
C LEU A 93 -2.56 -8.32 -14.73
N ILE A 94 -2.67 -9.66 -14.71
CA ILE A 94 -2.80 -10.49 -15.92
C ILE A 94 -4.24 -10.45 -16.46
N ASP A 95 -5.24 -10.70 -15.61
CA ASP A 95 -6.65 -10.73 -16.02
C ASP A 95 -7.60 -10.23 -14.92
N PRO A 96 -7.74 -8.89 -14.77
CA PRO A 96 -8.64 -8.33 -13.77
C PRO A 96 -10.11 -8.76 -13.94
N PRO A 97 -10.72 -8.78 -15.16
CA PRO A 97 -12.10 -9.24 -15.35
C PRO A 97 -12.35 -10.70 -14.94
N ALA A 98 -11.35 -11.58 -14.99
CA ALA A 98 -11.47 -12.94 -14.47
C ALA A 98 -11.58 -13.00 -12.93
N ILE A 99 -11.09 -11.97 -12.22
CA ILE A 99 -11.18 -11.87 -10.76
C ILE A 99 -12.43 -11.09 -10.33
N ASP A 100 -12.68 -9.94 -10.94
CA ASP A 100 -13.92 -9.17 -10.75
C ASP A 100 -14.52 -8.78 -12.11
N PRO A 101 -15.58 -9.47 -12.57
CA PRO A 101 -16.24 -9.17 -13.85
C PRO A 101 -16.81 -7.75 -13.97
N ARG A 102 -16.90 -7.01 -12.86
CA ARG A 102 -17.42 -5.62 -12.84
C ARG A 102 -16.32 -4.57 -12.82
N THR A 103 -15.04 -4.98 -12.80
CA THR A 103 -13.92 -4.04 -12.83
C THR A 103 -13.87 -3.27 -14.15
N ALA A 104 -13.52 -1.99 -14.07
CA ALA A 104 -13.26 -1.17 -15.25
C ALA A 104 -11.86 -1.39 -15.84
N MET A 105 -10.96 -2.05 -15.11
CA MET A 105 -9.60 -2.36 -15.58
C MET A 105 -9.67 -3.52 -16.57
N PRO A 106 -9.41 -3.32 -17.87
CA PRO A 106 -9.52 -4.40 -18.85
C PRO A 106 -8.35 -5.38 -18.74
N ASN A 107 -8.46 -6.53 -19.41
CA ASN A 107 -7.30 -7.38 -19.66
C ASN A 107 -6.36 -6.66 -20.65
N MET A 108 -5.18 -6.27 -20.18
CA MET A 108 -4.19 -5.50 -20.94
C MET A 108 -3.18 -6.38 -21.69
N GLY A 109 -3.33 -7.71 -21.65
CA GLY A 109 -2.37 -8.65 -22.24
C GLY A 109 -1.01 -8.67 -21.51
N VAL A 110 -1.02 -8.42 -20.20
CA VAL A 110 0.21 -8.41 -19.39
C VAL A 110 0.74 -9.84 -19.26
N THR A 111 2.02 -10.05 -19.60
CA THR A 111 2.64 -11.36 -19.45
C THR A 111 2.89 -11.69 -17.98
N GLN A 112 3.02 -12.98 -17.67
CA GLN A 112 3.37 -13.42 -16.32
C GLN A 112 4.67 -12.80 -15.80
N ALA A 113 5.67 -12.60 -16.67
CA ALA A 113 6.95 -11.99 -16.30
C ALA A 113 6.79 -10.49 -16.01
N ASP A 114 6.14 -9.76 -16.92
CA ASP A 114 5.89 -8.32 -16.74
C ASP A 114 5.01 -8.07 -15.52
N ALA A 115 3.98 -8.88 -15.27
CA ALA A 115 3.11 -8.74 -14.10
C ALA A 115 3.90 -8.82 -12.78
N ARG A 116 4.91 -9.69 -12.70
CA ARG A 116 5.78 -9.81 -11.52
C ARG A 116 6.67 -8.59 -11.35
N ASP A 117 7.26 -8.11 -12.44
CA ASP A 117 8.11 -6.92 -12.45
C ASP A 117 7.30 -5.66 -12.08
N ILE A 118 6.09 -5.51 -12.65
CA ILE A 118 5.14 -4.44 -12.31
C ILE A 118 4.75 -4.51 -10.84
N ALA A 119 4.38 -5.69 -10.34
CA ALA A 119 4.04 -5.89 -8.93
C ALA A 119 5.21 -5.49 -8.01
N ALA A 120 6.45 -5.86 -8.36
CA ALA A 120 7.64 -5.44 -7.62
C ALA A 120 7.79 -3.92 -7.59
N TYR A 121 7.56 -3.23 -8.72
CA TYR A 121 7.56 -1.76 -8.76
C TYR A 121 6.47 -1.17 -7.86
N LEU A 122 5.24 -1.68 -7.93
CA LEU A 122 4.12 -1.21 -7.11
C LEU A 122 4.39 -1.36 -5.61
N TYR A 123 5.07 -2.43 -5.19
CA TYR A 123 5.49 -2.60 -3.80
C TYR A 123 6.59 -1.64 -3.33
N THR A 124 7.23 -0.90 -4.24
CA THR A 124 8.14 0.21 -3.85
C THR A 124 7.38 1.51 -3.53
N LEU A 125 6.09 1.61 -3.87
CA LEU A 125 5.28 2.81 -3.67
C LEU A 125 4.72 2.86 -2.24
N GLN A 126 5.42 3.57 -1.34
CA GLN A 126 5.01 3.80 0.05
C GLN A 126 4.10 4.99 0.28
#